data_AF-A0A7C5SCI9-F1
#
_entry.id   AF-A0A7C5SCI9-F1
#
_cell.length_a   1.000
_cell.length_b   1.000
_cell.length_c   1.000
_cell.angle_alpha   90.00
_cell.angle_beta   90.00
_cell.angle_gamma   90.00
#
_symmetry.space_group_name_H-M   'P 1'
#
loop_
_entity.id
_entity.type
_entity.pdbx_description
1 polymer ?
#
loop_
_entity_poly.entity_id
_entity_poly.type
_entity_poly.pdbx_seq_one_letter_code
_entity_poly.pdbx_strand_id
1 'polypeptide(L)'
;MIPLTVAAVLALPVARPVLAASSVGEALSLLAQMKKTADRCGFLSAAQRDEMGTFLARAEVIAANRVGAVATRRAISHGKRAGATAACTEDQAALVREAYAAAREALHASARPAPRRHVNERRVARQKPKATARRTAVGRIAATDKNVTRREQGDAVRRYVGLTSRYYRALRCGGVPHARMRAMYRQVKARHYALIRSHGGKVTARAKARARAIGTRGGCRIALN
;
A
#
# COMPACT_ATOMS: atom_id res chain seq x y z
N MET A 1 -19.67 13.84 -16.32
CA MET A 1 -19.53 14.19 -14.88
C MET A 1 -20.62 13.45 -14.12
N ILE A 2 -20.25 12.42 -13.36
CA ILE A 2 -21.17 11.61 -12.54
C ILE A 2 -20.55 11.52 -11.15
N PRO A 3 -21.19 12.03 -10.08
CA PRO A 3 -20.67 11.93 -8.74
C PRO A 3 -20.97 10.54 -8.19
N LEU A 4 -19.96 9.66 -8.12
CA LEU A 4 -20.06 8.40 -7.38
C LEU A 4 -19.87 8.67 -5.87
N THR A 5 -21.00 9.00 -5.24
CA THR A 5 -21.47 8.52 -3.93
C THR A 5 -20.40 8.02 -2.95
N VAL A 6 -20.08 8.89 -2.00
CA VAL A 6 -19.40 8.62 -0.72
C VAL A 6 -20.36 7.96 0.31
N ALA A 7 -21.60 7.65 -0.07
CA ALA A 7 -22.70 7.40 0.87
C ALA A 7 -22.90 5.95 1.37
N ALA A 8 -22.14 4.95 0.92
CA ALA A 8 -22.43 3.55 1.27
C ALA A 8 -21.68 3.01 2.51
N VAL A 9 -21.10 3.88 3.35
CA VAL A 9 -20.40 3.47 4.59
C VAL A 9 -21.11 3.95 5.87
N LEU A 10 -22.27 4.62 5.76
CA LEU A 10 -22.91 5.32 6.89
C LEU A 10 -24.20 4.68 7.43
N ALA A 11 -24.48 3.41 7.15
CA ALA A 11 -25.69 2.75 7.63
C ALA A 11 -25.39 1.46 8.41
N LEU A 12 -24.66 1.59 9.53
CA LEU A 12 -24.73 0.64 10.63
C LEU A 12 -24.94 1.44 11.93
N PRO A 13 -26.04 1.20 12.69
CA PRO A 13 -26.19 1.78 14.00
C PRO A 13 -25.29 1.03 14.98
N VAL A 14 -24.71 1.76 15.94
CA VAL A 14 -23.94 1.27 17.10
C VAL A 14 -22.43 1.04 16.86
N ALA A 15 -21.68 2.12 16.55
CA ALA A 15 -20.29 2.29 17.04
C ALA A 15 -19.83 3.77 16.95
N ARG A 16 -19.83 4.52 18.07
CA ARG A 16 -19.90 6.00 18.06
C ARG A 16 -18.59 6.80 17.84
N PRO A 17 -17.37 6.34 18.19
CA PRO A 17 -16.18 7.20 18.05
C PRO A 17 -15.47 7.08 16.69
N VAL A 18 -15.49 5.90 16.05
CA VAL A 18 -14.82 5.69 14.74
C VAL A 18 -15.63 6.31 13.59
N LEU A 19 -16.96 6.38 13.74
CA LEU A 19 -17.87 6.99 12.77
C LEU A 19 -17.95 8.53 12.90
N ALA A 20 -17.45 9.11 13.99
CA ALA A 20 -17.39 10.57 14.17
C ALA A 20 -16.21 11.23 13.45
N ALA A 21 -15.29 10.44 12.88
CA ALA A 21 -14.18 10.99 12.10
C ALA A 21 -14.71 11.70 10.84
N SER A 22 -14.57 13.01 10.82
CA SER A 22 -15.02 13.87 9.71
C SER A 22 -14.11 13.74 8.48
N SER A 23 -12.91 13.19 8.66
CA SER A 23 -11.91 13.05 7.60
C SER A 23 -11.14 11.74 7.63
N VAL A 24 -10.56 11.37 6.47
CA VAL A 24 -9.66 10.22 6.32
C VAL A 24 -8.45 10.31 7.27
N GLY A 25 -7.97 11.53 7.53
CA GLY A 25 -6.85 11.78 8.45
C GLY A 25 -7.22 11.49 9.91
N GLU A 26 -8.40 11.92 10.35
CA GLU A 26 -8.89 11.66 11.69
C GLU A 26 -9.13 10.17 11.93
N ALA A 27 -9.78 9.48 11.00
CA ALA A 27 -10.00 8.04 11.09
C ALA A 27 -8.67 7.27 11.20
N LEU A 28 -7.66 7.66 10.42
CA LEU A 28 -6.33 7.06 10.45
C LEU A 28 -5.59 7.38 11.75
N SER A 29 -5.71 8.60 12.27
CA SER A 29 -5.14 8.99 13.57
C SER A 29 -5.78 8.18 14.69
N LEU A 30 -7.09 8.03 14.71
CA LEU A 30 -7.82 7.25 15.72
C LEU A 30 -7.42 5.77 15.67
N LEU A 31 -7.35 5.16 14.48
CA LEU A 31 -6.90 3.77 14.34
C LEU A 31 -5.45 3.59 14.83
N ALA A 32 -4.56 4.54 14.53
CA ALA A 32 -3.18 4.51 15.01
C ALA A 32 -3.08 4.68 16.54
N GLN A 33 -3.95 5.52 17.12
CA GLN A 33 -4.09 5.69 18.57
C GLN A 33 -4.52 4.39 19.23
N MET A 34 -5.65 3.81 18.79
CA MET A 34 -6.18 2.56 19.36
C MET A 34 -5.17 1.42 19.25
N LYS A 35 -4.41 1.33 18.15
CA LYS A 35 -3.33 0.35 18.03
C LYS A 35 -2.24 0.58 19.06
N LYS A 36 -1.77 1.81 19.21
CA LYS A 36 -0.70 2.10 20.18
C LYS A 36 -1.17 1.85 21.62
N THR A 37 -2.42 2.19 21.94
CA THR A 37 -3.04 1.89 23.24
C THR A 37 -3.13 0.38 23.46
N ALA A 38 -3.62 -0.39 22.49
CA ALA A 38 -3.70 -1.85 22.55
C ALA A 38 -2.33 -2.51 22.75
N ASP A 39 -1.31 -2.05 22.02
CA ASP A 39 0.06 -2.58 22.11
C ASP A 39 0.64 -2.37 23.50
N ARG A 40 0.39 -1.20 24.11
CA ARG A 40 0.94 -0.79 25.41
C ARG A 40 0.17 -1.36 26.60
N CYS A 41 -1.17 -1.31 26.55
CA CYS A 41 -2.03 -1.73 27.66
C CYS A 41 -2.44 -3.21 27.61
N GLY A 42 -2.14 -3.93 26.52
CA GLY A 42 -2.45 -5.36 26.43
C GLY A 42 -3.94 -5.70 26.27
N PHE A 43 -4.78 -4.74 25.83
CA PHE A 43 -6.23 -4.93 25.71
C PHE A 43 -6.66 -5.94 24.63
N LEU A 44 -5.75 -6.29 23.73
CA LEU A 44 -5.95 -7.23 22.65
C LEU A 44 -4.89 -8.33 22.73
N SER A 45 -5.28 -9.55 22.33
CA SER A 45 -4.33 -10.66 22.16
C SER A 45 -3.25 -10.32 21.14
N ALA A 46 -2.13 -11.06 21.16
CA ALA A 46 -1.04 -10.86 20.18
C ALA A 46 -1.56 -10.96 18.73
N ALA A 47 -2.39 -11.96 18.42
CA ALA A 47 -2.97 -12.14 17.09
C ALA A 47 -3.84 -10.94 16.67
N GLN A 48 -4.70 -10.43 17.56
CA GLN A 48 -5.54 -9.26 17.28
C GLN A 48 -4.70 -7.98 17.08
N ARG A 49 -3.60 -7.81 17.82
CA ARG A 49 -2.68 -6.67 17.63
C ARG A 49 -1.96 -6.72 16.27
N ASP A 50 -1.56 -7.90 15.83
CA ASP A 50 -0.96 -8.12 14.51
C ASP A 50 -1.97 -7.85 13.39
N GLU A 51 -3.20 -8.32 13.56
CA GLU A 51 -4.30 -8.07 12.63
C GLU A 51 -4.60 -6.56 12.54
N MET A 52 -4.68 -5.86 13.67
CA MET A 52 -4.87 -4.40 13.71
C MET A 52 -3.70 -3.63 13.08
N GLY A 53 -2.47 -4.18 13.15
CA GLY A 53 -1.31 -3.67 12.40
C GLY A 53 -1.50 -3.78 10.88
N THR A 54 -2.07 -4.90 10.42
CA THR A 54 -2.42 -5.10 9.01
C THR A 54 -3.49 -4.11 8.56
N PHE A 55 -4.49 -3.83 9.41
CA PHE A 55 -5.55 -2.86 9.13
C PHE A 55 -4.98 -1.45 8.95
N LEU A 56 -4.13 -1.02 9.89
CA LEU A 56 -3.47 0.28 9.84
C LEU A 56 -2.59 0.43 8.59
N ALA A 57 -1.85 -0.62 8.20
CA ALA A 57 -1.01 -0.60 7.01
C ALA A 57 -1.85 -0.45 5.71
N ARG A 58 -3.00 -1.11 5.62
CA ARG A 58 -3.93 -0.95 4.49
C ARG A 58 -4.54 0.44 4.46
N ALA A 59 -4.98 0.94 5.62
CA ALA A 59 -5.52 2.28 5.76
C ALA A 59 -4.49 3.36 5.38
N GLU A 60 -3.21 3.18 5.74
CA GLU A 60 -2.12 4.07 5.33
C GLU A 60 -2.00 4.17 3.81
N VAL A 61 -2.07 3.05 3.09
CA VAL A 61 -1.98 3.04 1.62
C VAL A 61 -3.17 3.77 1.00
N ILE A 62 -4.38 3.51 1.47
CA ILE A 62 -5.60 4.16 0.97
C ILE A 62 -5.56 5.67 1.25
N ALA A 63 -5.20 6.06 2.47
CA ALA A 63 -5.08 7.46 2.87
C ALA A 63 -3.98 8.18 2.09
N ALA A 64 -2.83 7.54 1.88
CA ALA A 64 -1.73 8.13 1.10
C ALA A 64 -2.14 8.43 -0.34
N ASN A 65 -3.04 7.63 -0.92
CA ASN A 65 -3.58 7.87 -2.26
C ASN A 65 -4.65 8.98 -2.29
N ARG A 66 -5.37 9.21 -1.18
CA ARG A 66 -6.46 10.21 -1.11
C ARG A 66 -5.99 11.59 -0.68
N VAL A 67 -5.19 11.67 0.39
CA VAL A 67 -4.78 12.94 1.02
C VAL A 67 -3.26 13.18 0.96
N GLY A 68 -2.52 12.26 0.33
CA GLY A 68 -1.07 12.36 0.18
C GLY A 68 -0.27 11.76 1.34
N ALA A 69 0.97 11.36 1.04
CA ALA A 69 1.83 10.64 1.98
C ALA A 69 2.25 11.47 3.21
N VAL A 70 2.40 12.78 3.06
CA VAL A 70 2.81 13.66 4.18
C VAL A 70 1.70 13.80 5.21
N ALA A 71 0.47 14.11 4.77
CA ALA A 71 -0.69 14.22 5.65
C ALA A 71 -1.00 12.88 6.35
N THR A 72 -0.92 11.79 5.60
CA THR A 72 -1.08 10.42 6.12
C THR A 72 -0.09 10.12 7.25
N ARG A 73 1.20 10.41 7.05
CA ARG A 73 2.21 10.20 8.10
C ARG A 73 1.99 11.08 9.31
N ARG A 74 1.60 12.35 9.12
CA ARG A 74 1.28 13.26 10.23
C ARG A 74 0.12 12.71 11.07
N ALA A 75 -0.95 12.24 10.45
CA ALA A 75 -2.08 11.62 11.12
C ALA A 75 -1.68 10.38 11.93
N ILE A 76 -0.90 9.46 11.34
CA ILE A 76 -0.42 8.26 12.06
C ILE A 76 0.47 8.65 13.24
N SER A 77 1.42 9.58 13.04
CA SER A 77 2.30 10.05 14.11
C SER A 77 1.54 10.76 15.22
N HIS A 78 0.52 11.54 14.89
CA HIS A 78 -0.37 12.17 15.86
C HIS A 78 -1.12 11.11 16.69
N GLY A 79 -1.80 10.17 16.03
CA GLY A 79 -2.50 9.07 16.69
C GLY A 79 -1.60 8.24 17.60
N LYS A 80 -0.40 7.87 17.13
CA LYS A 80 0.58 7.13 17.95
C LYS A 80 1.00 7.89 19.21
N ARG A 81 1.16 9.22 19.14
CA ARG A 81 1.48 10.03 20.32
C ARG A 81 0.32 10.04 21.31
N ALA A 82 -0.90 10.26 20.84
CA ALA A 82 -2.10 10.19 21.67
C ALA A 82 -2.26 8.82 22.35
N GLY A 83 -2.01 7.72 21.62
CA GLY A 83 -2.11 6.37 22.19
C GLY A 83 -0.97 6.02 23.14
N ALA A 84 0.16 6.72 23.04
CA ALA A 84 1.26 6.55 23.99
C ALA A 84 0.96 7.18 25.36
N THR A 85 0.10 8.20 25.41
CA THR A 85 -0.29 8.93 26.62
C THR A 85 -1.69 8.59 27.13
N ALA A 86 -2.49 7.81 26.39
CA ALA A 86 -3.80 7.35 26.83
C ALA A 86 -3.70 6.60 28.18
N ALA A 87 -4.75 6.58 29.00
CA ALA A 87 -4.77 5.77 30.22
C ALA A 87 -5.06 4.30 29.90
N CYS A 88 -4.61 3.36 30.73
CA CYS A 88 -5.01 1.95 30.61
C CYS A 88 -6.23 1.69 31.50
N THR A 89 -7.39 2.24 31.14
CA THR A 89 -8.67 2.05 31.84
C THR A 89 -9.58 1.09 31.09
N GLU A 90 -10.61 0.56 31.76
CA GLU A 90 -11.64 -0.28 31.11
C GLU A 90 -12.37 0.43 29.98
N ASP A 91 -12.64 1.75 30.12
CA ASP A 91 -13.24 2.54 29.03
C ASP A 91 -12.36 2.54 27.78
N GLN A 92 -11.03 2.65 27.95
CA GLN A 92 -10.09 2.57 26.84
C GLN A 92 -10.01 1.15 26.28
N ALA A 93 -10.17 0.11 27.10
CA ALA A 93 -10.25 -1.27 26.64
C ALA A 93 -11.49 -1.47 25.74
N ALA A 94 -12.65 -0.96 26.16
CA ALA A 94 -13.88 -1.00 25.38
C ALA A 94 -13.73 -0.27 24.04
N LEU A 95 -13.19 0.96 24.06
CA LEU A 95 -12.93 1.75 22.85
C LEU A 95 -11.98 1.03 21.88
N VAL A 96 -10.92 0.40 22.38
CA VAL A 96 -9.97 -0.35 21.56
C VAL A 96 -10.64 -1.57 20.92
N ARG A 97 -11.46 -2.32 21.67
CA ARG A 97 -12.19 -3.49 21.16
C ARG A 97 -13.23 -3.09 20.12
N GLU A 98 -13.94 -2.00 20.34
CA GLU A 98 -14.91 -1.43 19.40
C GLU A 98 -14.21 -0.98 18.10
N ALA A 99 -13.10 -0.26 18.20
CA ALA A 99 -12.31 0.15 17.05
C ALA A 99 -11.75 -1.05 16.27
N TYR A 100 -11.35 -2.11 16.98
CA TYR A 100 -10.91 -3.37 16.36
C TYR A 100 -12.05 -4.04 15.57
N ALA A 101 -13.24 -4.16 16.16
CA ALA A 101 -14.42 -4.73 15.51
C ALA A 101 -14.80 -3.93 14.25
N ALA A 102 -14.88 -2.60 14.37
CA ALA A 102 -15.18 -1.72 13.25
C ALA A 102 -14.14 -1.82 12.11
N ALA A 103 -12.85 -1.91 12.44
CA ALA A 103 -11.79 -2.07 11.45
C ALA A 103 -11.89 -3.42 10.71
N ARG A 104 -12.27 -4.48 11.41
CA ARG A 104 -12.50 -5.81 10.83
C ARG A 104 -13.70 -5.82 9.90
N GLU A 105 -14.82 -5.24 10.32
CA GLU A 105 -16.04 -5.11 9.50
C GLU A 105 -15.77 -4.30 8.22
N ALA A 106 -15.09 -3.15 8.33
CA ALA A 106 -14.75 -2.33 7.17
C ALA A 106 -13.94 -3.11 6.11
N LEU A 107 -13.05 -3.98 6.55
CA LEU A 107 -12.29 -4.84 5.64
C LEU A 107 -13.12 -5.94 5.01
N HIS A 108 -13.98 -6.60 5.77
CA HIS A 108 -14.91 -7.59 5.22
C HIS A 108 -15.88 -6.95 4.21
N ALA A 109 -16.37 -5.74 4.48
CA ALA A 109 -17.21 -5.00 3.55
C ALA A 109 -16.49 -4.70 2.22
N SER A 110 -15.20 -4.34 2.28
CA SER A 110 -14.39 -4.10 1.08
C SER A 110 -14.03 -5.36 0.28
N ALA A 111 -14.13 -6.55 0.90
CA ALA A 111 -13.85 -7.82 0.26
C ALA A 111 -15.04 -8.38 -0.53
N ARG A 112 -16.26 -7.85 -0.32
CA ARG A 112 -17.42 -8.26 -1.12
C ARG A 112 -17.28 -7.71 -2.54
N PRO A 113 -17.28 -8.58 -3.57
CA PRO A 113 -17.29 -8.11 -4.95
C PRO A 113 -18.55 -7.27 -5.16
N ALA A 114 -18.38 -6.05 -5.67
CA ALA A 114 -19.52 -5.22 -6.04
C ALA A 114 -20.47 -6.04 -6.93
N PRO A 115 -21.80 -6.04 -6.67
CA PRO A 115 -22.73 -6.73 -7.54
C PRO A 115 -22.50 -6.22 -8.95
N ARG A 116 -22.17 -7.15 -9.85
CA ARG A 116 -22.00 -6.84 -11.27
C ARG A 116 -23.30 -6.18 -11.70
N ARG A 117 -23.27 -4.85 -11.90
CA ARG A 117 -24.35 -4.16 -12.61
C ARG A 117 -24.40 -4.84 -13.97
N HIS A 118 -25.40 -5.70 -14.15
CA HIS A 118 -25.86 -6.12 -15.46
C HIS A 118 -26.20 -4.83 -16.20
N VAL A 119 -25.26 -4.34 -17.00
CA VAL A 119 -25.56 -3.33 -18.01
C VAL A 119 -26.50 -4.06 -18.96
N ASN A 120 -27.79 -3.71 -18.88
CA ASN A 120 -28.78 -4.10 -19.85
C ASN A 120 -28.27 -3.64 -21.22
N GLU A 121 -27.69 -4.56 -21.98
CA GLU A 121 -27.54 -4.44 -23.43
C GLU A 121 -28.94 -4.27 -23.99
N ARG A 122 -29.31 -3.01 -24.23
CA ARG A 122 -30.47 -2.66 -25.05
C ARG A 122 -30.31 -3.38 -26.38
N ARG A 123 -31.22 -4.33 -26.60
CA ARG A 123 -31.70 -4.80 -27.91
C ARG A 123 -31.48 -3.73 -28.99
N VAL A 124 -30.46 -3.94 -29.82
CA VAL A 124 -30.49 -3.49 -31.21
C VAL A 124 -30.80 -4.73 -32.04
N ALA A 125 -31.91 -4.63 -32.75
CA ALA A 125 -32.51 -5.70 -33.51
C ALA A 125 -31.55 -6.24 -34.60
N ARG A 126 -31.64 -7.57 -34.78
CA ARG A 126 -31.46 -8.33 -36.02
C ARG A 126 -30.71 -7.62 -37.15
N GLN A 127 -29.48 -8.07 -37.39
CA GLN A 127 -29.06 -8.49 -38.73
C GLN A 127 -28.10 -9.69 -38.55
N LYS A 128 -28.45 -10.83 -39.15
CA LYS A 128 -27.56 -11.97 -39.30
C LYS A 128 -26.58 -11.64 -40.44
N PRO A 129 -25.27 -11.74 -40.22
CA PRO A 129 -24.39 -12.23 -41.28
C PRO A 129 -23.62 -13.46 -40.81
N LYS A 130 -23.83 -14.52 -41.60
CA LYS A 130 -22.98 -15.68 -41.89
C LYS A 130 -21.82 -15.98 -40.93
N ALA A 131 -21.88 -17.20 -40.40
CA ALA A 131 -20.77 -17.90 -39.80
C ALA A 131 -19.55 -17.91 -40.74
N THR A 132 -18.50 -17.20 -40.35
CA THR A 132 -17.14 -17.46 -40.84
C THR A 132 -16.14 -17.03 -39.78
N ALA A 133 -15.43 -18.03 -39.23
CA ALA A 133 -14.10 -17.96 -38.64
C ALA A 133 -13.69 -16.66 -37.92
N ARG A 134 -14.00 -16.52 -36.62
CA ARG A 134 -13.38 -15.48 -35.78
C ARG A 134 -13.25 -15.90 -34.31
N ARG A 135 -12.52 -17.00 -34.07
CA ARG A 135 -12.25 -17.50 -32.70
C ARG A 135 -10.80 -17.30 -32.23
N THR A 136 -9.97 -16.56 -32.99
CA THR A 136 -8.51 -16.43 -32.72
C THR A 136 -8.01 -15.02 -32.39
N ALA A 137 -8.88 -14.00 -32.34
CA ALA A 137 -8.45 -12.62 -32.08
C ALA A 137 -8.49 -12.18 -30.61
N VAL A 138 -9.37 -12.76 -29.78
CA VAL A 138 -9.54 -12.34 -28.36
C VAL A 138 -8.39 -12.84 -27.46
N GLY A 139 -7.74 -13.96 -27.83
CA GLY A 139 -6.58 -14.48 -27.10
C GLY A 139 -5.27 -13.71 -27.34
N ARG A 140 -5.14 -13.01 -28.47
CA ARG A 140 -3.90 -12.26 -28.79
C ARG A 140 -3.77 -10.97 -27.99
N ILE A 141 -4.87 -10.23 -27.79
CA ILE A 141 -4.85 -8.94 -27.08
C ILE A 141 -4.52 -9.13 -25.59
N ALA A 142 -5.11 -10.14 -24.94
CA ALA A 142 -4.82 -10.45 -23.53
C ALA A 142 -3.41 -11.02 -23.29
N ALA A 143 -2.79 -11.64 -24.30
CA ALA A 143 -1.41 -12.13 -24.23
C ALA A 143 -0.38 -10.98 -24.39
N THR A 144 -0.67 -9.98 -25.23
CA THR A 144 0.18 -8.79 -25.37
C THR A 144 0.25 -7.96 -24.09
N ASP A 145 -0.87 -7.72 -23.40
CA ASP A 145 -0.89 -6.90 -22.17
C ASP A 145 -0.10 -7.53 -21.01
N LYS A 146 -0.14 -8.86 -20.88
CA LYS A 146 0.65 -9.60 -19.89
C LYS A 146 2.16 -9.53 -20.17
N ASN A 147 2.54 -9.47 -21.45
CA ASN A 147 3.95 -9.34 -21.84
C ASN A 147 4.47 -7.91 -21.64
N VAL A 148 3.64 -6.88 -21.87
CA VAL A 148 4.00 -5.48 -21.58
C VAL A 148 4.25 -5.29 -20.09
N THR A 149 3.30 -5.69 -19.24
CA THR A 149 3.42 -5.58 -17.78
C THR A 149 4.62 -6.33 -17.21
N ARG A 150 4.93 -7.53 -17.73
CA ARG A 150 6.12 -8.30 -17.32
C ARG A 150 7.42 -7.62 -17.75
N ARG A 151 7.47 -7.00 -18.93
CA ARG A 151 8.64 -6.27 -19.44
C ARG A 151 8.89 -5.00 -18.62
N GLU A 152 7.84 -4.22 -18.36
CA GLU A 152 7.90 -3.01 -17.52
C GLU A 152 8.35 -3.32 -16.10
N GLN A 153 7.82 -4.41 -15.52
CA GLN A 153 8.29 -4.91 -14.23
C GLN A 153 9.78 -5.23 -14.27
N GLY A 154 10.24 -5.95 -15.30
CA GLY A 154 11.66 -6.26 -15.50
C GLY A 154 12.53 -5.01 -15.56
N ASP A 155 12.09 -3.97 -16.27
CA ASP A 155 12.80 -2.70 -16.39
C ASP A 155 12.86 -1.92 -15.09
N ALA A 156 11.74 -1.83 -14.36
CA ALA A 156 11.70 -1.17 -13.06
C ALA A 156 12.65 -1.84 -12.05
N VAL A 157 12.63 -3.18 -11.99
CA VAL A 157 13.53 -3.97 -11.14
C VAL A 157 14.99 -3.77 -11.55
N ARG A 158 15.33 -3.85 -12.85
CA ARG A 158 16.70 -3.65 -13.34
C ARG A 158 17.26 -2.29 -12.97
N ARG A 159 16.49 -1.21 -13.19
CA ARG A 159 16.93 0.15 -12.83
C ARG A 159 17.14 0.31 -11.32
N TYR A 160 16.27 -0.28 -10.50
CA TYR A 160 16.42 -0.27 -9.04
C TYR A 160 17.67 -1.02 -8.59
N VAL A 161 17.89 -2.24 -9.12
CA VAL A 161 19.06 -3.07 -8.79
C VAL A 161 20.35 -2.35 -9.14
N GLY A 162 20.45 -1.77 -10.35
CA GLY A 162 21.67 -1.08 -10.79
C GLY A 162 22.01 0.17 -9.97
N LEU A 163 21.02 0.97 -9.58
CA LEU A 163 21.26 2.12 -8.69
C LEU A 163 21.70 1.67 -7.30
N THR A 164 21.00 0.67 -6.75
CA THR A 164 21.23 0.20 -5.38
C THR A 164 22.57 -0.52 -5.25
N SER A 165 23.01 -1.26 -6.27
CA SER A 165 24.33 -1.90 -6.27
C SER A 165 25.46 -0.87 -6.33
N ARG A 166 25.31 0.22 -7.09
CA ARG A 166 26.27 1.35 -7.09
C ARG A 166 26.35 2.01 -5.72
N TYR A 167 25.21 2.20 -5.05
CA TYR A 167 25.16 2.72 -3.68
C TYR A 167 25.91 1.81 -2.69
N TYR A 168 25.66 0.50 -2.72
CA TYR A 168 26.40 -0.45 -1.86
C TYR A 168 27.89 -0.49 -2.16
N ARG A 169 28.28 -0.38 -3.43
CA ARG A 169 29.69 -0.30 -3.82
C ARG A 169 30.33 0.98 -3.29
N ALA A 170 29.66 2.12 -3.41
CA ALA A 170 30.13 3.40 -2.88
C ALA A 170 30.29 3.39 -1.36
N LEU A 171 29.35 2.75 -0.63
CA LEU A 171 29.49 2.52 0.82
C LEU A 171 30.73 1.69 1.16
N ARG A 172 31.01 0.64 0.39
CA ARG A 172 32.12 -0.28 0.65
C ARG A 172 33.49 0.31 0.28
N CYS A 173 33.58 0.93 -0.89
CA CYS A 173 34.85 1.40 -1.46
C CYS A 173 35.26 2.79 -0.93
N GLY A 174 34.37 3.51 -0.26
CA GLY A 174 34.64 4.88 0.17
C GLY A 174 34.87 5.83 -1.00
N GLY A 175 35.50 6.98 -0.73
CA GLY A 175 35.89 7.97 -1.75
C GLY A 175 34.75 8.78 -2.37
N VAL A 176 33.49 8.55 -1.98
CA VAL A 176 32.34 9.34 -2.43
C VAL A 176 32.01 10.41 -1.40
N PRO A 177 31.94 11.70 -1.78
CA PRO A 177 31.56 12.78 -0.87
C PRO A 177 30.22 12.51 -0.19
N HIS A 178 30.11 12.87 1.09
CA HIS A 178 28.92 12.61 1.90
C HIS A 178 27.62 13.16 1.27
N ALA A 179 27.68 14.35 0.66
CA ALA A 179 26.55 14.95 -0.04
C ALA A 179 26.04 14.08 -1.20
N ARG A 180 26.96 13.49 -1.98
CA ARG A 180 26.64 12.58 -3.10
C ARG A 180 26.09 11.26 -2.59
N MET A 181 26.64 10.73 -1.49
CA MET A 181 26.09 9.54 -0.81
C MET A 181 24.64 9.75 -0.35
N ARG A 182 24.34 10.89 0.28
CA ARG A 182 22.97 11.26 0.66
C ARG A 182 22.03 11.38 -0.54
N ALA A 183 22.50 11.97 -1.64
CA ALA A 183 21.71 12.08 -2.87
C ALA A 183 21.37 10.69 -3.44
N MET A 184 22.35 9.79 -3.53
CA MET A 184 22.13 8.41 -3.95
C MET A 184 21.16 7.67 -3.03
N TYR A 185 21.30 7.81 -1.72
CA TYR A 185 20.38 7.20 -0.76
C TYR A 185 18.94 7.66 -0.95
N ARG A 186 18.70 8.97 -1.17
CA ARG A 186 17.36 9.51 -1.47
C ARG A 186 16.76 8.87 -2.72
N GLN A 187 17.55 8.73 -3.79
CA GLN A 187 17.09 8.09 -5.03
C GLN A 187 16.79 6.59 -4.84
N VAL A 188 17.66 5.86 -4.12
CA VAL A 188 17.45 4.44 -3.79
C VAL A 188 16.15 4.28 -2.98
N LYS A 189 15.94 5.12 -1.97
CA LYS A 189 14.74 5.10 -1.13
C LYS A 189 13.47 5.39 -1.94
N ALA A 190 13.50 6.41 -2.81
CA ALA A 190 12.36 6.74 -3.68
C ALA A 190 11.99 5.57 -4.61
N ARG A 191 12.99 4.96 -5.27
CA ARG A 191 12.76 3.79 -6.15
C ARG A 191 12.32 2.55 -5.37
N HIS A 192 12.83 2.35 -4.16
CA HIS A 192 12.43 1.24 -3.30
C HIS A 192 10.92 1.30 -2.99
N TYR A 193 10.41 2.46 -2.56
CA TYR A 193 8.98 2.63 -2.32
C TYR A 193 8.14 2.56 -3.59
N ALA A 194 8.65 3.09 -4.71
CA ALA A 194 7.98 2.94 -6.00
C ALA A 194 7.83 1.46 -6.39
N LEU A 195 8.86 0.64 -6.15
CA LEU A 195 8.86 -0.79 -6.45
C LEU A 195 7.92 -1.56 -5.52
N ILE A 196 7.87 -1.21 -4.23
CA ILE A 196 6.89 -1.78 -3.28
C ILE A 196 5.47 -1.50 -3.75
N ARG A 197 5.18 -0.25 -4.14
CA ARG A 197 3.84 0.17 -4.56
C ARG A 197 3.37 -0.53 -5.84
N SER A 198 4.28 -0.76 -6.80
CA SER A 198 3.94 -1.30 -8.12
C SER A 198 4.04 -2.84 -8.20
N HIS A 199 4.97 -3.46 -7.47
CA HIS A 199 5.30 -4.89 -7.63
C HIS A 199 5.35 -5.66 -6.30
N GLY A 200 5.09 -4.99 -5.17
CA GLY A 200 5.00 -5.61 -3.85
C GLY A 200 6.34 -5.81 -3.12
N GLY A 201 6.22 -6.17 -1.84
CA GLY A 201 7.35 -6.32 -0.92
C GLY A 201 8.29 -7.48 -1.28
N LYS A 202 7.75 -8.65 -1.69
CA LYS A 202 8.56 -9.83 -2.03
C LYS A 202 9.51 -9.58 -3.20
N VAL A 203 9.02 -8.95 -4.29
CA VAL A 203 9.84 -8.58 -5.46
C VAL A 203 10.92 -7.58 -5.05
N THR A 204 10.56 -6.58 -4.25
CA THR A 204 11.50 -5.57 -3.77
C THR A 204 12.58 -6.16 -2.87
N ALA A 205 12.24 -7.09 -1.98
CA ALA A 205 13.19 -7.78 -1.11
C ALA A 205 14.21 -8.60 -1.93
N ARG A 206 13.75 -9.36 -2.93
CA ARG A 206 14.63 -10.11 -3.86
C ARG A 206 15.54 -9.17 -4.64
N ALA A 207 15.00 -8.06 -5.16
CA ALA A 207 15.77 -7.06 -5.88
C ALA A 207 16.84 -6.40 -5.00
N LYS A 208 16.51 -6.07 -3.74
CA LYS A 208 17.46 -5.52 -2.75
C LYS A 208 18.57 -6.52 -2.43
N ALA A 209 18.23 -7.79 -2.20
CA ALA A 209 19.22 -8.85 -1.94
C ALA A 209 20.18 -9.02 -3.12
N ARG A 210 19.66 -9.05 -4.35
CA ARG A 210 20.46 -9.09 -5.58
C ARG A 210 21.38 -7.87 -5.71
N ALA A 211 20.86 -6.67 -5.48
CA ALA A 211 21.64 -5.43 -5.55
C ALA A 211 22.78 -5.41 -4.53
N ARG A 212 22.54 -5.91 -3.31
CA ARG A 212 23.56 -6.06 -2.28
C ARG A 212 24.66 -7.02 -2.75
N ALA A 213 24.29 -8.21 -3.21
CA ALA A 213 25.24 -9.21 -3.71
C ALA A 213 26.11 -8.68 -4.87
N ILE A 214 25.55 -7.87 -5.77
CA ILE A 214 26.31 -7.23 -6.86
C ILE A 214 27.23 -6.12 -6.32
N GLY A 215 26.72 -5.28 -5.41
CA GLY A 215 27.48 -4.14 -4.86
C GLY A 215 28.66 -4.55 -3.97
N THR A 216 28.55 -5.71 -3.32
CA THR A 216 29.61 -6.27 -2.46
C THR A 216 30.63 -7.12 -3.22
N ARG A 217 30.39 -7.43 -4.50
CA ARG A 217 31.33 -8.18 -5.36
C ARG A 217 32.14 -7.24 -6.27
N GLY A 218 33.36 -7.64 -6.60
CA GLY A 218 34.26 -6.95 -7.55
C GLY A 218 35.19 -5.90 -6.93
N GLY A 219 36.15 -5.41 -7.71
CA GLY A 219 37.13 -4.40 -7.29
C GLY A 219 36.54 -2.99 -7.15
N CYS A 220 37.24 -2.13 -6.42
CA CYS A 220 36.90 -0.72 -6.22
C CYS A 220 37.42 0.16 -7.36
N ARG A 221 36.99 -0.10 -8.61
CA ARG A 221 37.14 0.88 -9.69
C ARG A 221 35.92 1.80 -9.67
N ILE A 222 36.11 3.04 -9.22
CA ILE A 222 35.08 4.07 -9.22
C ILE A 222 35.05 4.67 -10.63
N ALA A 223 34.12 4.22 -11.48
CA ALA A 223 33.79 4.92 -12.71
C ALA A 223 32.96 6.16 -12.33
N LEU A 224 33.63 7.30 -12.18
CA LEU A 224 33.00 8.62 -12.02
C LEU A 224 32.65 9.15 -13.42
N ASN A 225 31.55 8.68 -13.99
CA ASN A 225 30.84 9.42 -15.03
C ASN A 225 29.62 10.11 -14.40
#